data_AF-A0A962JDM0-F1
#
_entry.id   AF-A0A962JDM0-F1
#
_cell.length_a   1.000
_cell.length_b   1.000
_cell.length_c   1.000
_cell.angle_alpha   90.00
_cell.angle_beta   90.00
_cell.angle_gamma   90.00
#
_symmetry.space_group_name_H-M   'P 1'
#
loop_
_entity.id
_entity.type
_entity.pdbx_description
1 polymer ?
#
loop_
_entity_poly.entity_id
_entity_poly.type
_entity_poly.pdbx_seq_one_letter_code
_entity_poly.pdbx_strand_id
1 'polypeptide(L)'
;VLINPAVKAYDLLSTMLGEQRNYHTGKGYILTQAQVDELLAIEVDALMYPQRLWVLLQTADETLDYRLALAKYPQSPMLVEQGGNHAFDSFEHHIPAIIDFLDL
;
A
#
# COMPACT_ATOMS: atom_id res chain seq x y z
N VAL A 1 -4.59 9.71 1.04
CA VAL A 1 -3.17 9.55 0.65
C VAL A 1 -2.80 8.08 0.82
N LEU A 2 -2.08 7.50 -0.14
CA LEU A 2 -1.60 6.11 -0.14
C LEU A 2 -0.07 6.14 -0.20
N ILE A 3 0.62 5.53 0.77
CA ILE A 3 2.08 5.54 0.88
C ILE A 3 2.58 4.12 0.65
N ASN A 4 3.45 3.92 -0.34
CA ASN A 4 3.94 2.61 -0.78
C ASN A 4 2.85 1.52 -0.74
N PRO A 5 1.69 1.72 -1.40
CA PRO A 5 0.55 0.84 -1.22
C PRO A 5 0.78 -0.54 -1.85
N ALA A 6 0.41 -1.59 -1.12
CA ALA A 6 0.30 -2.94 -1.67
C ALA A 6 -0.89 -3.03 -2.64
N VAL A 7 -0.62 -3.07 -3.95
CA VAL A 7 -1.67 -3.14 -4.99
C VAL A 7 -2.33 -4.50 -5.05
N LYS A 8 -1.53 -5.57 -4.92
CA LYS A 8 -1.99 -6.96 -4.96
C LYS A 8 -1.58 -7.68 -3.69
N ALA A 9 -2.05 -7.17 -2.55
CA ALA A 9 -1.70 -7.73 -1.24
C ALA A 9 -2.09 -9.22 -1.12
N TYR A 10 -3.13 -9.67 -1.82
CA TYR A 10 -3.53 -11.08 -1.86
C TYR A 10 -2.46 -12.01 -2.46
N ASP A 11 -1.67 -11.57 -3.46
CA ASP A 11 -0.59 -12.38 -4.04
C ASP A 11 0.52 -12.61 -3.00
N LEU A 12 0.87 -11.55 -2.26
CA LEU A 12 1.85 -11.62 -1.18
C LEU A 12 1.36 -12.50 -0.04
N LEU A 13 0.16 -12.25 0.47
CA LEU A 13 -0.41 -12.97 1.62
C LEU A 13 -0.68 -14.45 1.33
N SER A 14 -0.93 -14.82 0.07
CA SER A 14 -1.03 -16.23 -0.35
C SER A 14 0.25 -17.02 -0.07
N THR A 15 1.42 -16.36 -0.07
CA THR A 15 2.70 -17.00 0.26
C THR A 15 2.94 -17.16 1.77
N MET A 16 2.09 -16.55 2.59
CA MET A 16 2.23 -16.43 4.05
C MET A 16 1.16 -17.23 4.83
N LEU A 17 0.40 -18.10 4.16
CA LEU A 17 -0.64 -18.90 4.81
C LEU A 17 -0.11 -19.71 6.00
N GLY A 18 -0.96 -19.93 6.99
CA GLY A 18 -0.63 -20.67 8.20
C GLY A 18 -0.44 -19.78 9.43
N GLU A 19 0.38 -20.24 10.38
CA GLU A 19 0.58 -19.55 11.66
C GLU A 19 1.31 -18.22 11.48
N GLN A 20 0.69 -17.17 12.01
CA GLN A 20 1.18 -15.81 12.00
C GLN A 20 1.20 -15.23 13.41
N ARG A 21 1.99 -14.18 13.61
CA ARG A 21 2.07 -13.47 14.89
C ARG A 21 2.11 -11.98 14.67
N ASN A 22 1.22 -11.25 15.32
CA ASN A 22 1.28 -9.80 15.36
C ASN A 22 2.48 -9.36 16.22
N TYR A 23 3.46 -8.67 15.63
CA TYR A 23 4.71 -8.31 16.31
C TYR A 23 4.54 -7.30 17.47
N HIS A 24 3.51 -6.46 17.43
CA HIS A 24 3.28 -5.45 18.48
C HIS A 24 2.52 -5.99 19.69
N THR A 25 1.56 -6.88 19.46
CA THR A 25 0.69 -7.43 20.51
C THR A 25 1.07 -8.85 20.95
N GLY A 26 1.91 -9.53 20.17
CA GLY A 26 2.28 -10.92 20.39
C GLY A 26 1.18 -11.95 20.09
N LYS A 27 -0.03 -11.51 19.72
CA LYS A 27 -1.16 -12.41 19.45
C LYS A 27 -0.89 -13.24 18.20
N GLY A 28 -0.99 -14.57 18.35
CA GLY A 28 -0.97 -15.52 17.24
C GLY A 28 -2.32 -15.59 16.53
N TYR A 29 -2.28 -15.84 15.23
CA TYR A 29 -3.46 -16.11 14.40
C TYR A 29 -3.09 -17.05 13.26
N ILE A 30 -4.10 -17.59 12.57
CA ILE A 30 -3.88 -18.39 11.35
C ILE A 30 -4.37 -17.54 10.18
N LEU A 31 -3.50 -17.27 9.22
CA LEU A 31 -3.87 -16.69 7.94
C LEU A 31 -4.40 -17.80 7.03
N THR A 32 -5.67 -17.70 6.66
CA THR A 32 -6.37 -18.72 5.87
C THR A 32 -6.57 -18.27 4.42
N GLN A 33 -6.75 -19.23 3.52
CA GLN A 33 -7.10 -18.93 2.13
C GLN A 33 -8.39 -18.10 2.04
N ALA A 34 -9.39 -18.40 2.88
CA ALA A 34 -10.64 -17.64 2.92
C ALA A 34 -10.42 -16.14 3.18
N GLN A 35 -9.48 -15.77 4.06
CA GLN A 35 -9.14 -14.36 4.32
C GLN A 35 -8.39 -13.70 3.16
N VAL A 36 -7.58 -14.47 2.43
CA VAL A 36 -6.97 -13.98 1.18
C VAL A 36 -8.04 -13.76 0.12
N ASP A 37 -9.01 -14.67 0.00
CA ASP A 37 -10.13 -14.55 -0.94
C ASP A 37 -11.04 -13.36 -0.57
N GLU A 38 -11.27 -13.10 0.72
CA GLU A 38 -11.96 -11.90 1.22
C GLU A 38 -11.24 -10.62 0.78
N LEU A 39 -9.90 -10.61 0.83
CA LEU A 39 -9.11 -9.46 0.38
C LEU A 39 -9.17 -9.27 -1.14
N LEU A 40 -9.18 -10.36 -1.91
CA LEU A 40 -9.38 -10.32 -3.36
C LEU A 40 -10.79 -9.82 -3.72
N ALA A 41 -11.81 -10.22 -2.96
CA ALA A 41 -13.20 -9.83 -3.19
C ALA A 41 -13.45 -8.31 -3.06
N ILE A 42 -12.58 -7.59 -2.35
CA ILE A 42 -12.63 -6.12 -2.23
C ILE A 42 -11.70 -5.39 -3.22
N GLU A 43 -11.09 -6.11 -4.16
CA GLU A 43 -10.31 -5.48 -5.22
C GLU A 43 -11.19 -4.54 -6.05
N VAL A 44 -10.69 -3.34 -6.31
CA VAL A 44 -11.34 -2.34 -7.15
C VAL A 44 -10.65 -2.31 -8.50
N ASP A 45 -11.28 -2.85 -9.54
CA ASP A 45 -10.72 -2.88 -10.89
C ASP A 45 -10.53 -1.48 -11.47
N ALA A 46 -11.57 -0.65 -11.43
CA ALA A 46 -11.57 0.71 -11.96
C ALA A 46 -11.83 1.73 -10.85
N LEU A 47 -10.88 2.65 -10.67
CA LEU A 47 -10.99 3.73 -9.71
C LEU A 47 -11.98 4.78 -10.21
N MET A 48 -13.09 4.95 -9.51
CA MET A 48 -14.12 5.92 -9.88
C MET A 48 -13.67 7.38 -9.68
N TYR A 49 -12.82 7.64 -8.69
CA TYR A 49 -12.34 8.98 -8.33
C TYR A 49 -10.83 8.98 -8.07
N PRO A 50 -9.98 8.71 -9.09
CA PRO A 50 -8.54 8.59 -8.92
C PRO A 50 -7.88 9.85 -8.37
N GLN A 51 -8.44 11.03 -8.64
CA GLN A 51 -7.99 12.33 -8.14
C GLN A 51 -8.11 12.47 -6.61
N ARG A 52 -8.93 11.64 -5.95
CA ARG A 52 -9.06 11.61 -4.48
C ARG A 52 -7.98 10.75 -3.81
N LEU A 53 -7.14 10.10 -4.60
CA LEU A 53 -6.07 9.23 -4.12
C LEU A 53 -4.74 9.86 -4.53
N TRP A 54 -4.05 10.49 -3.58
CA TRP A 54 -2.65 10.88 -3.79
C TRP A 54 -1.72 9.72 -3.40
N VAL A 55 -0.89 9.28 -4.33
CA VAL A 55 0.00 8.12 -4.18
C VAL A 55 1.44 8.59 -4.02
N LEU A 56 2.10 8.16 -2.94
CA LEU A 56 3.50 8.45 -2.63
C LEU A 56 4.30 7.16 -2.74
N LEU A 57 5.34 7.16 -3.57
CA LEU A 57 6.17 5.99 -3.86
C LEU A 57 7.65 6.31 -3.67
N GLN A 58 8.38 5.35 -3.12
CA GLN A 58 9.85 5.33 -3.14
C GLN A 58 10.32 4.14 -3.97
N THR A 59 11.20 4.38 -4.96
CA THR A 59 11.54 3.35 -5.97
C THR A 59 12.39 2.21 -5.42
N ALA A 60 13.03 2.39 -4.26
CA ALA A 60 13.83 1.36 -3.60
C ALA A 60 13.06 0.65 -2.46
N ASP A 61 11.73 0.73 -2.46
CA ASP A 61 10.88 -0.16 -1.65
C ASP A 61 11.30 -1.63 -1.89
N GLU A 62 11.84 -2.24 -0.85
CA GLU A 62 12.38 -3.58 -0.83
C GLU A 62 11.30 -4.67 -0.63
N THR A 63 10.08 -4.25 -0.28
CA THR A 63 8.95 -5.13 0.04
C THR A 63 7.98 -5.23 -1.14
N LEU A 64 7.71 -4.11 -1.82
CA LEU A 64 6.70 -3.99 -2.87
C LEU A 64 7.28 -3.41 -4.17
N ASP A 65 6.91 -3.98 -5.31
CA ASP A 65 7.25 -3.39 -6.60
C ASP A 65 6.40 -2.15 -6.89
N TYR A 66 7.01 -0.97 -6.73
CA TYR A 66 6.35 0.33 -6.97
C TYR A 66 5.71 0.43 -8.37
N ARG A 67 6.18 -0.33 -9.36
CA ARG A 67 5.62 -0.33 -10.72
C ARG A 67 4.18 -0.80 -10.76
N LEU A 68 3.78 -1.66 -9.83
CA LEU A 68 2.38 -2.08 -9.70
C LEU A 68 1.50 -0.88 -9.31
N ALA A 69 1.98 -0.01 -8.41
CA ALA A 69 1.28 1.21 -8.04
C ALA A 69 1.22 2.21 -9.20
N LEU A 70 2.31 2.37 -9.96
CA LEU A 70 2.29 3.18 -11.19
C LEU A 70 1.19 2.71 -12.17
N ALA A 71 1.06 1.39 -12.35
CA ALA A 71 0.08 0.80 -13.25
C ALA A 71 -1.36 0.89 -12.74
N LYS A 72 -1.58 0.76 -11.42
CA LYS A 72 -2.92 0.79 -10.81
C LYS A 72 -3.49 2.21 -10.70
N TYR A 73 -2.63 3.21 -10.47
CA TYR A 73 -3.02 4.58 -10.17
C TYR A 73 -2.60 5.61 -11.26
N PRO A 74 -2.76 5.34 -12.57
CA PRO A 74 -2.18 6.18 -13.63
C PRO A 74 -2.83 7.56 -13.75
N GLN A 75 -4.04 7.73 -13.20
CA GLN A 75 -4.80 8.99 -13.22
C GLN A 75 -4.84 9.69 -11.85
N SER A 76 -4.15 9.11 -10.86
CA SER A 76 -4.05 9.69 -9.53
C SER A 76 -2.88 10.68 -9.47
N PRO A 77 -3.00 11.78 -8.69
CA PRO A 77 -1.82 12.57 -8.34
C PRO A 77 -0.78 11.65 -7.70
N MET A 78 0.49 11.87 -8.03
CA MET A 78 1.56 10.97 -7.62
C MET A 78 2.86 11.71 -7.34
N LEU A 79 3.53 11.29 -6.26
CA LEU A 79 4.92 11.63 -5.96
C LEU A 79 5.74 10.35 -6.06
N VAL A 80 6.80 10.37 -6.87
CA VAL A 80 7.74 9.25 -6.99
C VAL A 80 9.14 9.74 -6.65
N GLU A 81 9.68 9.25 -5.54
CA GLU A 81 11.03 9.57 -5.09
C GLU A 81 12.00 8.45 -5.47
N GLN A 82 13.16 8.83 -6.01
CA GLN A 82 14.23 7.88 -6.33
C GLN A 82 14.93 7.44 -5.05
N GLY A 83 15.09 6.13 -4.85
CA GLY A 83 15.69 5.57 -3.63
C GLY A 83 14.65 5.33 -2.53
N GLY A 84 15.05 5.50 -1.27
CA GLY A 84 14.19 5.32 -0.10
C GLY A 84 14.04 3.86 0.35
N ASN A 85 12.89 3.52 0.94
CA ASN A 85 12.53 2.18 1.41
C ASN A 85 11.01 2.04 1.63
N HIS A 86 10.56 0.84 1.99
CA HIS A 86 9.13 0.57 2.23
C HIS A 86 8.53 1.44 3.35
N ALA A 87 9.30 1.74 4.41
CA ALA A 87 8.84 2.55 5.53
C ALA A 87 8.67 4.05 5.19
N PHE A 88 9.08 4.47 3.99
CA PHE A 88 8.96 5.83 3.49
C PHE A 88 9.70 6.85 4.37
N ASP A 89 11.03 6.81 4.33
CA ASP A 89 11.92 7.57 5.24
C ASP A 89 11.79 9.11 5.15
N SER A 90 11.26 9.64 4.06
CA SER A 90 11.04 11.07 3.84
C SER A 90 9.67 11.57 4.33
N PHE A 91 8.87 10.71 4.98
CA PHE A 91 7.46 10.97 5.34
C PHE A 91 7.22 12.33 5.99
N GLU A 92 8.05 12.72 6.97
CA GLU A 92 7.87 13.96 7.73
C GLU A 92 7.85 15.22 6.86
N HIS A 93 8.61 15.22 5.76
CA HIS A 93 8.66 16.35 4.83
C HIS A 93 7.35 16.55 4.07
N HIS A 94 6.54 15.49 3.94
CA HIS A 94 5.28 15.50 3.19
C HIS A 94 4.06 15.76 4.06
N ILE A 95 4.19 15.75 5.39
CA ILE A 95 3.08 15.97 6.32
C ILE A 95 2.26 17.23 6.00
N PRO A 96 2.87 18.42 5.77
CA PRO A 96 2.09 19.61 5.44
C PRO A 96 1.24 19.44 4.17
N ALA A 97 1.83 18.91 3.11
CA ALA A 97 1.12 18.67 1.85
C ALA A 97 0.04 17.58 1.99
N ILE A 98 0.25 16.60 2.87
CA ILE A 98 -0.75 15.55 3.17
C ILE A 98 -1.96 16.17 3.88
N ILE A 99 -1.74 17.05 4.85
CA ILE A 99 -2.81 17.77 5.55
C ILE A 99 -3.60 18.62 4.56
N ASP A 100 -2.91 19.40 3.72
CA ASP A 100 -3.54 20.23 2.68
C ASP A 100 -4.36 19.38 1.68
N PHE A 101 -3.84 18.22 1.25
CA PHE A 101 -4.55 17.33 0.34
C PHE A 101 -5.82 16.72 0.96
N LEU A 102 -5.80 16.47 2.27
CA LEU A 102 -6.90 15.86 3.00
C LEU A 102 -7.93 16.88 3.54
N ASP A 103 -7.66 18.18 3.43
CA ASP A 103 -8.49 19.25 3.98
C ASP A 103 -8.73 19.08 5.50
N LEU A 104 -7.65 18.85 6.26
CA LEU A 104 -7.65 18.57 7.70
C LEU A 104 -7.14 19.73 8.56
#